data_AF-A0A0F9L5P5-F1
#
_entry.id   AF-A0A0F9L5P5-F1
#
_cell.length_a   1.000
_cell.length_b   1.000
_cell.length_c   1.000
_cell.angle_alpha   90.00
_cell.angle_beta   90.00
_cell.angle_gamma   90.00
#
_symmetry.space_group_name_H-M   'P 1'
#
loop_
_entity.id
_entity.type
_entity.pdbx_description
1 polymer ?
#
loop_
_entity_poly.entity_id
_entity_poly.type
_entity_poly.pdbx_seq_one_letter_code
_entity_poly.pdbx_strand_id
1 'polypeptide(L)'
;MLFHPHGKSYIFAPLLIILLSACTSNPALMPTPNLYVSTPYSEAQVPKNLHTTSMELLYVTDRAVSEKEGVMYNASRSPSIAYGVAKINFGDKSLQWSELLKQSSLKNRSGNLTYVMEKADELGRFPLSPYKFRRVKNKLQIDEDILERKIFHETQLNKNINQRLKNSNNKDVILFVHGFNNTFNESVFTLAGIWYFLNRQGVPIVYSWPAAATGLTGYFEDKESGQFTIFHLKETLRLLFKNPEIENIHIIAHSRGTDVVTTTLRELIIENRASGGNPREDLRIENLILAAPDLDFGIIKQRLMAEQFGPAFGQITIYTSQEDSALGISQWLTNSLSFGRLNTKDVNINEQDIFTSVGNVSLIKVPKSGSLIGHDYFHSDPAVSSDLINLILHKASPGSKKRPLQKLENNFWSLDSNYLIKNE
;
A
#
# COMPACT_ATOMS: atom_id res chain seq x y z
N MET A 1 19.26 -8.91 -67.64
CA MET A 1 19.27 -9.13 -66.19
C MET A 1 18.39 -8.05 -65.58
N LEU A 2 17.22 -8.45 -65.10
CA LEU A 2 16.17 -7.60 -64.53
C LEU A 2 16.64 -6.94 -63.23
N PHE A 3 16.15 -5.74 -62.92
CA PHE A 3 15.24 -5.50 -61.78
C PHE A 3 14.79 -4.02 -61.72
N HIS A 4 13.47 -3.83 -61.80
CA HIS A 4 12.75 -2.62 -61.36
C HIS A 4 12.85 -2.44 -59.84
N PRO A 5 12.77 -1.21 -59.31
CA PRO A 5 12.17 -0.97 -58.00
C PRO A 5 10.80 -0.31 -58.17
N HIS A 6 9.77 -1.05 -57.74
CA HIS A 6 8.42 -0.56 -57.55
C HIS A 6 8.35 0.53 -56.48
N GLY A 7 7.50 1.52 -56.74
CA GLY A 7 7.11 2.53 -55.77
C GLY A 7 6.36 1.94 -54.58
N LYS A 8 6.58 2.55 -53.41
CA LYS A 8 5.68 2.48 -52.26
C LYS A 8 5.39 3.89 -51.82
N SER A 9 4.20 4.39 -52.18
CA SER A 9 3.62 5.58 -51.57
C SER A 9 3.25 5.24 -50.14
N TYR A 10 3.97 5.80 -49.18
CA TYR A 10 3.57 5.76 -47.77
C TYR A 10 2.51 6.84 -47.55
N ILE A 11 1.25 6.40 -47.42
CA ILE A 11 0.17 7.25 -46.92
C ILE A 11 0.45 7.45 -45.43
N PHE A 12 0.96 8.63 -45.06
CA PHE A 12 1.02 9.08 -43.68
C PHE A 12 -0.42 9.34 -43.20
N ALA A 13 -0.99 8.38 -42.47
CA ALA A 13 -2.19 8.63 -41.67
C ALA A 13 -1.77 9.53 -40.49
N PRO A 14 -2.42 10.69 -40.26
CA PRO A 14 -2.10 11.51 -39.11
C PRO A 14 -2.55 10.75 -37.85
N LEU A 15 -1.57 10.42 -37.00
CA LEU A 15 -1.85 9.91 -35.66
C LEU A 15 -2.52 11.05 -34.88
N LEU A 16 -3.83 10.95 -34.71
CA LEU A 16 -4.60 11.90 -33.93
C LEU A 16 -4.17 11.75 -32.46
N ILE A 17 -3.23 12.58 -32.02
CA ILE A 17 -2.85 12.68 -30.61
C ILE A 17 -4.01 13.40 -29.91
N ILE A 18 -4.92 12.62 -29.34
CA ILE A 18 -5.93 13.13 -28.43
C ILE A 18 -5.19 13.51 -27.15
N LEU A 19 -4.81 14.79 -27.04
CA LEU A 19 -4.42 15.42 -25.78
C LEU A 19 -5.68 15.51 -24.91
N LEU A 20 -5.94 14.45 -24.14
CA LEU A 20 -6.89 14.51 -23.03
C LEU A 20 -6.30 15.48 -22.00
N SER A 21 -6.82 16.70 -22.02
CA SER A 21 -6.69 17.62 -20.90
C SER A 21 -7.43 16.99 -19.71
N ALA A 22 -6.66 16.37 -18.81
CA ALA A 22 -7.19 15.84 -17.56
C ALA A 22 -7.63 17.01 -16.67
N CYS A 23 -8.90 17.43 -16.80
CA CYS A 23 -9.61 18.05 -15.70
C CYS A 23 -9.73 16.99 -14.60
N THR A 24 -8.73 16.91 -13.72
CA THR A 24 -8.73 15.98 -12.60
C THR A 24 -9.82 16.40 -11.63
N SER A 25 -10.98 15.74 -11.72
CA SER A 25 -11.99 15.83 -10.67
C SER A 25 -11.38 15.33 -9.35
N ASN A 26 -11.73 16.01 -8.25
CA ASN A 26 -11.30 15.62 -6.91
C ASN A 26 -11.77 14.18 -6.60
N PRO A 27 -10.91 13.32 -6.04
CA PRO A 27 -11.28 11.92 -5.80
C PRO A 27 -12.36 11.83 -4.73
N ALA A 28 -13.31 10.91 -4.91
CA ALA A 28 -14.34 10.63 -3.92
C ALA A 28 -13.79 9.77 -2.76
N LEU A 29 -14.37 9.95 -1.57
CA LEU A 29 -14.26 8.99 -0.47
C LEU A 29 -14.63 7.61 -1.00
N MET A 30 -13.78 6.63 -0.71
CA MET A 30 -14.01 5.24 -1.12
C MET A 30 -15.43 4.78 -0.77
N PRO A 31 -16.06 3.88 -1.56
CA PRO A 31 -17.40 3.38 -1.27
C PRO A 31 -17.53 2.86 0.16
N THR A 32 -18.74 2.95 0.72
CA THR A 32 -18.99 2.51 2.09
C THR A 32 -18.75 1.00 2.17
N PRO A 33 -17.83 0.53 3.03
CA PRO A 33 -17.62 -0.91 3.22
C PRO A 33 -18.93 -1.59 3.64
N ASN A 34 -19.21 -2.78 3.11
CA ASN A 34 -20.37 -3.60 3.48
C ASN A 34 -20.52 -3.77 5.00
N LEU A 35 -19.41 -3.84 5.74
CA LEU A 35 -19.41 -3.92 7.20
C LEU A 35 -20.19 -2.77 7.85
N TYR A 36 -20.10 -1.56 7.27
CA TYR A 36 -20.70 -0.34 7.80
C TYR A 36 -22.12 -0.09 7.26
N VAL A 37 -22.49 -0.77 6.18
CA VAL A 37 -23.88 -0.84 5.73
C VAL A 37 -24.70 -1.72 6.68
N SER A 38 -24.14 -2.88 7.08
CA SER A 38 -24.81 -3.84 7.97
C SER A 38 -24.75 -3.45 9.45
N THR A 39 -23.72 -2.71 9.85
CA THR A 39 -23.54 -2.18 11.21
C THR A 39 -23.10 -0.73 11.11
N PRO A 40 -23.95 0.26 11.41
CA PRO A 40 -23.65 1.67 11.15
C PRO A 40 -22.29 2.12 11.69
N TYR A 41 -21.57 2.92 10.89
CA TYR A 41 -20.30 3.53 11.30
C TYR A 41 -20.53 4.40 12.53
N SER A 42 -19.88 4.05 13.63
CA SER A 42 -20.17 4.63 14.94
C SER A 42 -19.09 5.60 15.37
N GLU A 43 -19.50 6.84 15.62
CA GLU A 43 -18.64 7.89 16.20
C GLU A 43 -17.98 7.47 17.52
N ALA A 44 -18.63 6.60 18.31
CA ALA A 44 -18.08 6.09 19.56
C ALA A 44 -16.79 5.28 19.38
N GLN A 45 -16.53 4.78 18.17
CA GLN A 45 -15.30 4.05 17.84
C GLN A 45 -14.17 4.97 17.38
N VAL A 46 -14.46 6.26 17.13
CA VAL A 46 -13.52 7.27 16.68
C VAL A 46 -13.02 8.09 17.88
N PRO A 47 -11.70 8.36 18.02
CA PRO A 47 -11.21 9.23 19.08
C PRO A 47 -11.88 10.62 19.05
N LYS A 48 -12.29 11.15 20.21
CA LYS A 48 -13.10 12.38 20.32
C LYS A 48 -12.46 13.60 19.62
N ASN A 49 -11.14 13.73 19.69
CA ASN A 49 -10.41 14.81 19.04
C ASN A 49 -10.38 14.70 17.51
N LEU A 50 -10.87 13.60 16.94
CA LEU A 50 -10.95 13.33 15.50
C LEU A 50 -12.40 13.38 14.99
N HIS A 51 -13.36 13.87 15.76
CA HIS A 51 -14.75 14.10 15.34
C HIS A 51 -14.85 15.36 14.46
N THR A 52 -14.29 15.28 13.26
CA THR A 52 -14.16 16.40 12.31
C THR A 52 -14.09 15.88 10.87
N THR A 53 -14.50 16.70 9.90
CA THR A 53 -14.40 16.38 8.47
C THR A 53 -12.96 16.39 7.96
N SER A 54 -12.05 17.08 8.64
CA SER A 54 -10.62 17.08 8.28
C SER A 54 -9.89 15.80 8.72
N MET A 55 -8.88 15.41 7.96
CA MET A 55 -7.97 14.32 8.30
C MET A 55 -6.53 14.77 8.13
N GLU A 56 -5.66 14.33 9.04
CA GLU A 56 -4.23 14.59 8.98
C GLU A 56 -3.46 13.27 8.93
N LEU A 57 -2.73 13.07 7.83
CA LEU A 57 -1.91 11.89 7.63
C LEU A 57 -0.44 12.28 7.69
N LEU A 58 0.37 11.46 8.34
CA LEU A 58 1.81 11.58 8.18
C LEU A 58 2.20 11.08 6.79
N TYR A 59 3.21 11.69 6.21
CA TYR A 59 3.83 11.17 5.00
C TYR A 59 5.34 11.12 5.15
N VAL A 60 5.94 10.19 4.42
CA VAL A 60 7.38 10.08 4.18
C VAL A 60 7.56 9.93 2.66
N THR A 61 8.50 10.64 2.07
CA THR A 61 8.69 10.63 0.62
C THR A 61 10.13 10.86 0.22
N ASP A 62 10.59 10.17 -0.81
CA ASP A 62 11.83 10.42 -1.53
C ASP A 62 11.55 10.98 -2.94
N ARG A 63 10.42 11.68 -3.11
CA ARG A 63 10.13 12.51 -4.28
C ARG A 63 10.82 13.86 -4.17
N ALA A 64 11.20 14.42 -5.32
CA ALA A 64 11.66 15.79 -5.41
C ALA A 64 10.49 16.77 -5.23
N VAL A 65 10.82 17.95 -4.69
CA VAL A 65 9.87 19.07 -4.60
C VAL A 65 9.52 19.52 -6.02
N SER A 66 8.25 19.83 -6.23
CA SER A 66 7.73 20.31 -7.50
C SER A 66 7.83 21.83 -7.59
N GLU A 67 8.22 22.33 -8.76
CA GLU A 67 8.19 23.77 -9.09
C GLU A 67 6.79 24.22 -9.55
N LYS A 68 5.88 23.28 -9.83
CA LYS A 68 4.53 23.56 -10.30
C LYS A 68 3.65 24.03 -9.14
N GLU A 69 2.98 25.16 -9.32
CA GLU A 69 2.04 25.71 -8.33
C GLU A 69 0.95 24.70 -7.96
N GLY A 70 0.67 24.58 -6.66
CA GLY A 70 -0.33 23.65 -6.12
C GLY A 70 0.08 22.18 -6.09
N VAL A 71 1.26 21.82 -6.59
CA VAL A 71 1.82 20.47 -6.52
C VAL A 71 3.08 20.51 -5.66
N MET A 72 3.08 19.82 -4.51
CA MET A 72 4.20 19.86 -3.59
C MET A 72 5.37 18.95 -4.03
N TYR A 73 5.06 17.73 -4.47
CA TYR A 73 6.07 16.74 -4.89
C TYR A 73 5.76 16.22 -6.28
N ASN A 74 6.79 16.04 -7.11
CA ASN A 74 6.67 15.51 -8.47
C ASN A 74 7.04 14.01 -8.55
N ALA A 75 7.23 13.50 -9.77
CA ALA A 75 7.61 12.13 -10.04
C ALA A 75 9.13 11.87 -9.98
N SER A 76 9.95 12.91 -9.78
CA SER A 76 11.40 12.80 -9.82
C SER A 76 11.96 12.29 -8.50
N ARG A 77 13.09 11.58 -8.59
CA ARG A 77 13.81 11.05 -7.43
C ARG A 77 14.47 12.17 -6.64
N SER A 78 14.31 12.14 -5.32
CA SER A 78 15.09 12.94 -4.37
C SER A 78 16.13 12.04 -3.71
N PRO A 79 17.41 12.44 -3.65
CA PRO A 79 18.43 11.74 -2.86
C PRO A 79 18.26 11.93 -1.35
N SER A 80 17.11 12.40 -0.88
CA SER A 80 16.82 12.67 0.53
C SER A 80 15.36 12.40 0.83
N ILE A 81 15.12 11.87 2.03
CA ILE A 81 13.80 11.60 2.58
C ILE A 81 13.23 12.87 3.19
N ALA A 82 12.05 13.29 2.76
CA ALA A 82 11.23 14.26 3.46
C ALA A 82 10.14 13.56 4.28
N TYR A 83 9.70 14.20 5.35
CA TYR A 83 8.53 13.79 6.10
C TYR A 83 7.69 15.01 6.50
N GLY A 84 6.41 14.78 6.67
CA GLY A 84 5.49 15.87 6.94
C GLY A 84 4.08 15.43 7.30
N VAL A 85 3.16 16.39 7.26
CA VAL A 85 1.74 16.17 7.49
C VAL A 85 0.95 16.64 6.27
N ALA A 86 0.13 15.75 5.73
CA ALA A 86 -0.85 16.10 4.71
C ALA A 86 -2.22 16.29 5.37
N LYS A 87 -2.78 17.48 5.22
CA LYS A 87 -4.11 17.83 5.71
C LYS A 87 -5.11 17.76 4.55
N ILE A 88 -6.10 16.89 4.73
CA ILE A 88 -7.17 16.62 3.78
C ILE A 88 -8.47 17.11 4.39
N ASN A 89 -9.35 17.62 3.54
CA ASN A 89 -10.73 17.89 3.93
C ASN A 89 -11.68 17.46 2.80
N PHE A 90 -12.97 17.52 3.04
CA PHE A 90 -13.97 17.35 1.99
C PHE A 90 -14.16 18.67 1.23
N GLY A 91 -14.37 18.57 -0.08
CA GLY A 91 -14.50 19.75 -0.96
C GLY A 91 -15.71 20.62 -0.62
N ASP A 92 -16.78 20.02 -0.11
CA ASP A 92 -17.92 20.75 0.45
C ASP A 92 -17.59 21.22 1.87
N LYS A 93 -17.28 22.51 2.00
CA LYS A 93 -16.98 23.16 3.28
C LYS A 93 -18.17 23.26 4.22
N SER A 94 -19.41 23.06 3.72
CA SER A 94 -20.62 23.06 4.54
C SER A 94 -20.89 21.70 5.19
N LEU A 95 -20.20 20.64 4.75
CA LEU A 95 -20.35 19.29 5.25
C LEU A 95 -20.08 19.24 6.76
N GLN A 96 -21.09 18.81 7.51
CA GLN A 96 -20.98 18.59 8.95
C GLN A 96 -20.52 17.16 9.24
N TRP A 97 -19.83 16.98 10.36
CA TRP A 97 -19.39 15.66 10.82
C TRP A 97 -20.53 14.66 10.96
N SER A 98 -21.67 15.08 11.51
CA SER A 98 -22.87 14.23 11.65
C SER A 98 -23.43 13.76 10.30
N GLU A 99 -23.40 14.61 9.28
CA GLU A 99 -23.82 14.24 7.93
C GLU A 99 -22.81 13.29 7.29
N LEU A 100 -21.50 13.52 7.47
CA LEU A 100 -20.46 12.61 7.02
C LEU A 100 -20.65 11.20 7.62
N LEU A 101 -20.93 11.09 8.92
CA LEU A 101 -21.22 9.82 9.59
C LEU A 101 -22.43 9.10 8.99
N LYS A 102 -23.52 9.85 8.77
CA LYS A 102 -24.75 9.33 8.15
C LYS A 102 -24.45 8.77 6.76
N GLN A 103 -23.78 9.53 5.90
CA GLN A 103 -23.40 9.11 4.54
C GLN A 103 -22.43 7.92 4.56
N SER A 104 -21.62 7.79 5.60
CA SER A 104 -20.66 6.69 5.77
C SER A 104 -21.29 5.37 6.18
N SER A 105 -22.60 5.33 6.44
CA SER A 105 -23.35 4.11 6.73
C SER A 105 -24.31 3.72 5.60
N LEU A 106 -24.39 4.52 4.53
CA LEU A 106 -25.26 4.26 3.40
C LEU A 106 -24.55 3.43 2.33
N LYS A 107 -25.26 2.43 1.78
CA LYS A 107 -24.81 1.68 0.59
C LYS A 107 -24.64 2.60 -0.62
N ASN A 108 -25.63 3.47 -0.84
CA ASN A 108 -25.60 4.50 -1.87
C ASN A 108 -25.69 5.87 -1.19
N ARG A 109 -24.67 6.72 -1.36
CA ARG A 109 -24.63 8.07 -0.80
C ARG A 109 -25.51 9.02 -1.61
N SER A 110 -26.07 10.03 -0.95
CA SER A 110 -26.91 11.03 -1.62
C SER A 110 -26.10 12.13 -2.33
N GLY A 111 -24.77 12.14 -2.18
CA GLY A 111 -23.88 13.11 -2.84
C GLY A 111 -22.43 12.62 -2.92
N ASN A 112 -21.63 13.29 -3.75
CA ASN A 112 -20.21 12.97 -3.94
C ASN A 112 -19.36 13.62 -2.84
N LEU A 113 -18.99 12.83 -1.84
CA LEU A 113 -18.03 13.21 -0.82
C LEU A 113 -16.61 13.22 -1.41
N THR A 114 -16.21 14.33 -2.03
CA THR A 114 -14.89 14.46 -2.67
C THR A 114 -13.86 15.06 -1.73
N TYR A 115 -12.61 14.60 -1.83
CA TYR A 115 -11.48 15.10 -1.06
C TYR A 115 -10.81 16.29 -1.74
N VAL A 116 -10.28 17.18 -0.92
CA VAL A 116 -9.35 18.23 -1.33
C VAL A 116 -8.11 18.16 -0.46
N MET A 117 -6.95 18.32 -1.09
CA MET A 117 -5.71 18.58 -0.36
C MET A 117 -5.77 20.03 0.12
N GLU A 118 -5.97 20.26 1.42
CA GLU A 118 -5.91 21.62 1.96
C GLU A 118 -4.46 22.10 2.03
N LYS A 119 -3.57 21.23 2.51
CA LYS A 119 -2.17 21.55 2.72
C LYS A 119 -1.33 20.28 2.83
N ALA A 120 -0.07 20.36 2.40
CA ALA A 120 0.96 19.40 2.77
C ALA A 120 2.15 20.18 3.33
N ASP A 121 2.48 19.91 4.59
CA ASP A 121 3.52 20.60 5.35
C ASP A 121 4.74 19.71 5.52
N GLU A 122 5.86 20.06 4.89
CA GLU A 122 7.14 19.39 5.09
C GLU A 122 7.70 19.82 6.45
N LEU A 123 7.72 18.89 7.41
CA LEU A 123 8.19 19.14 8.76
C LEU A 123 9.71 18.97 8.88
N GLY A 124 10.31 18.22 7.98
CA GLY A 124 11.75 18.06 7.92
C GLY A 124 12.21 17.15 6.79
N ARG A 125 13.53 17.16 6.59
CA ARG A 125 14.18 16.47 5.49
C ARG A 125 15.53 15.92 5.94
N PHE A 126 15.72 14.62 5.79
CA PHE A 126 16.95 13.93 6.15
C PHE A 126 18.15 14.40 5.30
N PRO A 127 19.40 14.20 5.77
CA PRO A 127 20.58 14.51 4.97
C PRO A 127 20.59 13.79 3.62
N LEU A 128 21.29 14.38 2.64
CA LEU A 128 21.42 13.82 1.29
C LEU A 128 22.18 12.48 1.31
N SER A 129 21.66 11.50 0.59
CA SER A 129 22.27 10.22 0.26
C SER A 129 22.93 10.30 -1.13
N PRO A 130 24.13 9.73 -1.35
CA PRO A 130 24.93 9.00 -0.37
C PRO A 130 25.55 9.91 0.70
N TYR A 131 25.60 9.42 1.94
CA TYR A 131 26.24 10.14 3.03
C TYR A 131 27.75 10.25 2.81
N LYS A 132 28.30 11.44 3.04
CA LYS A 132 29.75 11.63 3.07
C LYS A 132 30.36 10.82 4.21
N PHE A 133 31.49 10.18 3.94
CA PHE A 133 32.21 9.36 4.90
C PHE A 133 33.71 9.60 4.82
N ARG A 134 34.40 9.32 5.93
CA ARG A 134 35.85 9.34 6.06
C ARG A 134 36.39 7.97 6.46
N ARG A 135 37.62 7.66 6.08
CA ARG A 135 38.29 6.42 6.49
C ARG A 135 39.05 6.65 7.79
N VAL A 136 38.63 5.99 8.87
CA VAL A 136 39.26 6.07 10.19
C VAL A 136 39.62 4.66 10.64
N LYS A 137 40.90 4.41 10.93
CA LYS A 137 41.42 3.09 11.37
C LYS A 137 40.91 1.93 10.49
N ASN A 138 41.00 2.10 9.16
CA ASN A 138 40.53 1.16 8.12
C ASN A 138 39.01 0.92 8.03
N LYS A 139 38.18 1.62 8.82
CA LYS A 139 36.71 1.57 8.72
C LYS A 139 36.20 2.83 8.01
N LEU A 140 35.13 2.69 7.24
CA LEU A 140 34.37 3.83 6.73
C LEU A 140 33.48 4.34 7.86
N GLN A 141 33.57 5.63 8.16
CA GLN A 141 32.76 6.29 9.18
C GLN A 141 32.03 7.46 8.51
N ILE A 142 30.70 7.48 8.62
CA ILE A 142 29.88 8.61 8.17
C ILE A 142 30.31 9.87 8.93
N ASP A 143 30.33 11.01 8.25
CA ASP A 143 30.68 12.29 8.86
C ASP A 143 29.71 12.59 10.04
N GLU A 144 30.26 13.09 11.14
CA GLU A 144 29.55 13.23 12.42
C GLU A 144 28.39 14.22 12.31
N ASP A 145 28.54 15.30 11.57
CA ASP A 145 27.49 16.29 11.29
C ASP A 145 26.31 15.70 10.49
N ILE A 146 26.56 14.73 9.62
CA ILE A 146 25.51 14.02 8.89
C ILE A 146 24.76 13.10 9.85
N LEU A 147 25.47 12.40 10.72
CA LEU A 147 24.87 11.50 11.70
C LEU A 147 24.01 12.28 12.71
N GLU A 148 24.49 13.41 13.22
CA GLU A 148 23.73 14.28 14.11
C GLU A 148 22.44 14.78 13.47
N ARG A 149 22.51 15.28 12.23
CA ARG A 149 21.32 15.72 11.48
C ARG A 149 20.35 14.56 11.21
N LYS A 150 20.87 13.37 10.89
CA LYS A 150 20.04 12.17 10.74
C LYS A 150 19.29 11.87 12.03
N ILE A 151 19.99 11.76 13.16
CA ILE A 151 19.41 11.48 14.49
C ILE A 151 18.39 12.55 14.88
N PHE A 152 18.66 13.82 14.57
CA PHE A 152 17.73 14.92 14.80
C PHE A 152 16.39 14.67 14.07
N HIS A 153 16.43 14.36 12.78
CA HIS A 153 15.23 14.09 12.00
C HIS A 153 14.53 12.79 12.40
N GLU A 154 15.27 11.74 12.78
CA GLU A 154 14.69 10.52 13.35
C GLU A 154 13.89 10.83 14.63
N THR A 155 14.47 11.67 15.49
CA THR A 155 13.84 12.10 16.75
C THR A 155 12.58 12.93 16.50
N GLN A 156 12.62 13.87 15.55
CA GLN A 156 11.45 14.70 15.21
C GLN A 156 10.33 13.88 14.58
N LEU A 157 10.62 12.93 13.69
CA LEU A 157 9.60 12.06 13.10
C LEU A 157 8.99 11.14 14.17
N ASN A 158 9.80 10.52 15.02
CA ASN A 158 9.29 9.72 16.15
C ASN A 158 8.42 10.55 17.11
N LYS A 159 8.79 11.81 17.38
CA LYS A 159 7.96 12.71 18.19
C LYS A 159 6.57 12.92 17.57
N ASN A 160 6.49 13.13 16.26
CA ASN A 160 5.22 13.30 15.54
C ASN A 160 4.36 12.03 15.54
N ILE A 161 4.99 10.85 15.40
CA ILE A 161 4.32 9.55 15.51
C ILE A 161 3.79 9.36 16.93
N ASN A 162 4.63 9.56 17.95
CA ASN A 162 4.28 9.33 19.36
C ASN A 162 3.18 10.25 19.85
N GLN A 163 3.14 11.51 19.38
CA GLN A 163 2.04 12.42 19.67
C GLN A 163 0.69 11.90 19.13
N ARG A 164 0.68 11.30 17.94
CA ARG A 164 -0.54 10.73 17.35
C ARG A 164 -0.93 9.40 18.01
N LEU A 165 0.05 8.56 18.34
CA LEU A 165 -0.18 7.31 19.11
C LEU A 165 -0.84 7.59 20.46
N LYS A 166 -0.50 8.70 21.14
CA LYS A 166 -1.15 9.10 22.41
C LYS A 166 -2.64 9.40 22.27
N ASN A 167 -3.10 9.82 21.09
CA ASN A 167 -4.49 10.16 20.81
C ASN A 167 -5.28 9.00 20.17
N SER A 168 -4.64 7.85 19.95
CA SER A 168 -5.27 6.64 19.41
C SER A 168 -5.57 5.64 20.53
N ASN A 169 -6.64 4.85 20.38
CA ASN A 169 -6.99 3.80 21.35
C ASN A 169 -6.07 2.57 21.22
N ASN A 170 -5.41 2.40 20.07
CA ASN A 170 -4.35 1.40 19.87
C ASN A 170 -3.03 2.08 19.47
N LYS A 171 -1.91 1.38 19.67
CA LYS A 171 -0.58 1.87 19.34
C LYS A 171 -0.09 1.35 17.99
N ASP A 172 -1.00 1.28 17.04
CA ASP A 172 -0.74 0.72 15.72
C ASP A 172 -0.29 1.79 14.73
N VAL A 173 0.60 1.42 13.81
CA VAL A 173 0.94 2.22 12.62
C VAL A 173 0.35 1.55 11.39
N ILE A 174 -0.29 2.34 10.53
CA ILE A 174 -0.81 1.91 9.24
C ILE A 174 0.05 2.57 8.16
N LEU A 175 0.95 1.79 7.56
CA LEU A 175 1.84 2.25 6.50
C LEU A 175 1.26 1.87 5.14
N PHE A 176 0.99 2.85 4.28
CA PHE A 176 0.57 2.60 2.90
C PHE A 176 1.70 2.91 1.91
N VAL A 177 1.95 1.98 0.99
CA VAL A 177 2.91 2.12 -0.11
C VAL A 177 2.17 1.93 -1.44
N HIS A 178 2.08 2.99 -2.22
CA HIS A 178 1.31 3.01 -3.46
C HIS A 178 2.00 2.26 -4.62
N GLY A 179 1.29 2.12 -5.73
CA GLY A 179 1.72 1.45 -6.95
C GLY A 179 2.43 2.34 -7.98
N PHE A 180 2.47 1.83 -9.20
CA PHE A 180 2.92 2.53 -10.41
C PHE A 180 1.96 3.66 -10.80
N ASN A 181 2.48 4.75 -11.39
CA ASN A 181 1.68 5.87 -11.91
C ASN A 181 0.68 6.48 -10.91
N ASN A 182 1.12 6.64 -9.65
CA ASN A 182 0.37 7.38 -8.64
C ASN A 182 1.10 8.67 -8.28
N THR A 183 0.37 9.77 -8.19
CA THR A 183 0.85 11.04 -7.63
C THR A 183 0.95 10.98 -6.10
N PHE A 184 1.67 11.96 -5.52
CA PHE A 184 1.70 12.13 -4.07
C PHE A 184 0.29 12.25 -3.48
N ASN A 185 -0.54 13.14 -4.04
CA ASN A 185 -1.90 13.39 -3.54
C ASN A 185 -2.79 12.13 -3.61
N GLU A 186 -2.76 11.39 -4.72
CA GLU A 186 -3.53 10.14 -4.86
C GLU A 186 -3.17 9.14 -3.76
N SER A 187 -1.88 8.94 -3.49
CA SER A 187 -1.44 8.03 -2.43
C SER A 187 -1.95 8.45 -1.05
N VAL A 188 -2.03 9.76 -0.81
CA VAL A 188 -2.56 10.33 0.43
C VAL A 188 -4.08 10.15 0.52
N PHE A 189 -4.82 10.41 -0.54
CA PHE A 189 -6.28 10.21 -0.57
C PHE A 189 -6.69 8.75 -0.38
N THR A 190 -5.94 7.81 -0.97
CA THR A 190 -6.19 6.36 -0.79
C THR A 190 -6.09 5.95 0.67
N LEU A 191 -4.98 6.29 1.35
CA LEU A 191 -4.85 5.96 2.78
C LEU A 191 -5.87 6.72 3.63
N ALA A 192 -6.24 7.94 3.27
CA ALA A 192 -7.23 8.71 4.02
C ALA A 192 -8.61 8.04 4.02
N GLY A 193 -9.04 7.50 2.88
CA GLY A 193 -10.28 6.71 2.79
C GLY A 193 -10.23 5.46 3.67
N ILE A 194 -9.12 4.71 3.59
CA ILE A 194 -8.93 3.50 4.39
C ILE A 194 -8.92 3.84 5.89
N TRP A 195 -8.10 4.81 6.30
CA TRP A 195 -7.97 5.22 7.71
C TRP A 195 -9.27 5.77 8.29
N TYR A 196 -10.04 6.51 7.49
CA TYR A 196 -11.39 6.95 7.88
C TYR A 196 -12.25 5.75 8.30
N PHE A 197 -12.30 4.70 7.48
CA PHE A 197 -13.05 3.49 7.77
C PHE A 197 -12.33 2.51 8.72
N LEU A 198 -11.08 2.77 9.12
CA LEU A 198 -10.45 2.13 10.28
C LEU A 198 -10.83 2.84 11.59
N ASN A 199 -11.99 3.52 11.63
CA ASN A 199 -12.43 4.34 12.76
C ASN A 199 -11.39 5.39 13.20
N ARG A 200 -10.52 5.82 12.28
CA ARG A 200 -9.37 6.71 12.54
C ARG A 200 -8.48 6.21 13.69
N GLN A 201 -8.37 4.90 13.87
CA GLN A 201 -7.48 4.27 14.83
C GLN A 201 -6.08 4.08 14.24
N GLY A 202 -5.07 4.14 15.11
CA GLY A 202 -3.66 4.08 14.76
C GLY A 202 -3.16 5.33 14.06
N VAL A 203 -1.88 5.33 13.72
CA VAL A 203 -1.21 6.43 13.02
C VAL A 203 -1.11 6.10 11.53
N PRO A 204 -1.80 6.85 10.64
CA PRO A 204 -1.69 6.66 9.20
C PRO A 204 -0.40 7.32 8.68
N ILE A 205 0.42 6.53 7.99
CA ILE A 205 1.64 6.98 7.34
C ILE A 205 1.60 6.58 5.86
N VAL A 206 1.73 7.56 4.98
CA VAL A 206 1.91 7.31 3.55
C VAL A 206 3.40 7.29 3.24
N TYR A 207 3.90 6.24 2.60
CA TYR A 207 5.20 6.26 1.97
C TYR A 207 5.02 6.49 0.47
N SER A 208 5.36 7.70 0.02
CA SER A 208 5.19 8.11 -1.37
C SER A 208 6.53 8.10 -2.10
N TRP A 209 6.72 7.14 -3.01
CA TRP A 209 7.94 6.96 -3.79
C TRP A 209 7.77 7.49 -5.22
N PRO A 210 8.84 7.86 -5.95
CA PRO A 210 8.76 8.54 -7.25
C PRO A 210 8.23 7.64 -8.38
N ALA A 211 6.91 7.41 -8.38
CA ALA A 211 6.20 6.52 -9.28
C ALA A 211 5.06 7.20 -10.04
N ALA A 212 5.33 8.32 -10.70
CA ALA A 212 4.32 9.05 -11.48
C ALA A 212 4.79 9.30 -12.91
N ALA A 213 5.62 8.39 -13.45
CA ALA A 213 6.05 8.49 -14.83
C ALA A 213 4.90 8.09 -15.78
N THR A 214 4.59 8.98 -16.72
CA THR A 214 3.50 8.80 -17.69
C THR A 214 3.98 8.16 -18.98
N GLY A 215 3.13 7.38 -19.65
CA GLY A 215 3.39 6.79 -20.97
C GLY A 215 4.00 5.39 -20.93
N LEU A 216 4.22 4.78 -22.11
CA LEU A 216 4.67 3.38 -22.24
C LEU A 216 6.07 3.13 -21.62
N THR A 217 6.95 4.14 -21.61
CA THR A 217 8.26 4.07 -20.95
C THR A 217 8.19 4.30 -19.46
N GLY A 218 7.11 4.93 -18.97
CA GLY A 218 6.92 5.28 -17.57
C GLY A 218 6.98 4.05 -16.66
N TYR A 219 6.49 2.89 -17.11
CA TYR A 219 6.59 1.65 -16.34
C TYR A 219 8.04 1.23 -16.06
N PHE A 220 8.95 1.39 -17.02
CA PHE A 220 10.37 1.08 -16.81
C PHE A 220 11.04 2.10 -15.89
N GLU A 221 10.73 3.39 -16.05
CA GLU A 221 11.24 4.45 -15.18
C GLU A 221 10.80 4.24 -13.72
N ASP A 222 9.51 3.97 -13.51
CA ASP A 222 8.95 3.68 -12.20
C ASP A 222 9.49 2.35 -11.65
N LYS A 223 9.75 1.34 -12.48
CA LYS A 223 10.41 0.10 -12.02
C LYS A 223 11.82 0.38 -11.45
N GLU A 224 12.61 1.21 -12.14
CA GLU A 224 13.91 1.65 -11.65
C GLU A 224 13.80 2.57 -10.43
N SER A 225 12.75 3.40 -10.37
CA SER A 225 12.46 4.24 -9.19
C SER A 225 12.08 3.37 -7.99
N GLY A 226 11.41 2.25 -8.24
CA GLY A 226 11.14 1.20 -7.26
C GLY A 226 12.41 0.62 -6.66
N GLN A 227 13.47 0.44 -7.45
CA GLN A 227 14.77 0.01 -6.94
C GLN A 227 15.48 1.12 -6.15
N PHE A 228 15.42 2.36 -6.65
CA PHE A 228 15.99 3.53 -5.98
C PHE A 228 15.41 3.71 -4.57
N THR A 229 14.09 3.60 -4.42
CA THR A 229 13.42 3.88 -3.14
C THR A 229 13.68 2.82 -2.06
N ILE A 230 14.19 1.62 -2.39
CA ILE A 230 14.41 0.55 -1.39
C ILE A 230 15.32 1.04 -0.27
N PHE A 231 16.39 1.79 -0.59
CA PHE A 231 17.28 2.35 0.42
C PHE A 231 16.52 3.27 1.39
N HIS A 232 15.70 4.19 0.88
CA HIS A 232 14.96 5.15 1.68
C HIS A 232 13.82 4.51 2.50
N LEU A 233 13.14 3.50 1.94
CA LEU A 233 12.12 2.75 2.66
C LEU A 233 12.74 1.94 3.80
N LYS A 234 13.95 1.37 3.62
CA LYS A 234 14.68 0.71 4.71
C LYS A 234 14.96 1.65 5.87
N GLU A 235 15.43 2.87 5.60
CA GLU A 235 15.68 3.88 6.65
C GLU A 235 14.38 4.24 7.40
N THR A 236 13.28 4.40 6.66
CA THR A 236 11.96 4.69 7.23
C THR A 236 11.48 3.55 8.12
N LEU A 237 11.55 2.30 7.65
CA LEU A 237 11.11 1.13 8.41
C LEU A 237 12.00 0.89 9.64
N ARG A 238 13.33 1.05 9.54
CA ARG A 238 14.24 0.96 10.70
C ARG A 238 13.87 1.96 11.79
N LEU A 239 13.45 3.17 11.43
CA LEU A 239 12.96 4.16 12.39
C LEU A 239 11.70 3.66 13.10
N LEU A 240 10.72 3.11 12.37
CA LEU A 240 9.50 2.55 12.96
C LEU A 240 9.81 1.35 13.87
N PHE A 241 10.66 0.43 13.42
CA PHE A 241 11.05 -0.76 14.20
C PHE A 241 11.80 -0.42 15.49
N LYS A 242 12.54 0.70 15.52
CA LYS A 242 13.24 1.18 16.72
C LYS A 242 12.37 1.97 17.69
N ASN A 243 11.14 2.35 17.31
CA ASN A 243 10.28 3.16 18.16
C ASN A 243 9.52 2.25 19.16
N PRO A 244 9.79 2.34 20.48
CA PRO A 244 9.18 1.45 21.46
C PRO A 244 7.70 1.73 21.72
N GLU A 245 7.17 2.89 21.33
CA GLU A 245 5.76 3.25 21.52
C GLU A 245 4.82 2.57 20.50
N ILE A 246 5.37 2.04 19.41
CA ILE A 246 4.59 1.31 18.38
C ILE A 246 4.38 -0.13 18.85
N GLU A 247 3.15 -0.61 18.95
CA GLU A 247 2.90 -2.02 19.29
C GLU A 247 2.84 -2.91 18.05
N ASN A 248 2.21 -2.42 16.97
CA ASN A 248 2.03 -3.18 15.74
C ASN A 248 2.18 -2.29 14.51
N ILE A 249 2.73 -2.87 13.43
CA ILE A 249 2.81 -2.22 12.12
C ILE A 249 1.96 -3.02 11.14
N HIS A 250 1.03 -2.33 10.47
CA HIS A 250 0.23 -2.86 9.37
C HIS A 250 0.71 -2.20 8.09
N ILE A 251 1.23 -2.98 7.15
CA ILE A 251 1.73 -2.49 5.87
C ILE A 251 0.76 -2.88 4.77
N ILE A 252 0.21 -1.87 4.08
CA ILE A 252 -0.62 -2.04 2.89
C ILE A 252 0.22 -1.63 1.69
N ALA A 253 0.52 -2.56 0.81
CA ALA A 253 1.25 -2.32 -0.42
C ALA A 253 0.36 -2.62 -1.62
N HIS A 254 0.34 -1.73 -2.61
CA HIS A 254 -0.49 -1.86 -3.80
C HIS A 254 0.35 -2.02 -5.07
N SER A 255 -0.08 -2.90 -5.99
CA SER A 255 0.51 -3.00 -7.33
C SER A 255 2.04 -3.18 -7.28
N ARG A 256 2.81 -2.36 -8.00
CA ARG A 256 4.28 -2.35 -7.99
C ARG A 256 4.88 -2.02 -6.62
N GLY A 257 4.15 -1.32 -5.75
CA GLY A 257 4.54 -1.09 -4.37
C GLY A 257 4.70 -2.39 -3.56
N THR A 258 4.03 -3.47 -3.96
CA THR A 258 4.21 -4.79 -3.34
C THR A 258 5.62 -5.32 -3.54
N ASP A 259 6.24 -5.11 -4.70
CA ASP A 259 7.63 -5.48 -4.95
C ASP A 259 8.61 -4.62 -4.15
N VAL A 260 8.37 -3.31 -4.11
CA VAL A 260 9.17 -2.37 -3.30
C VAL A 260 9.18 -2.79 -1.83
N VAL A 261 8.01 -3.03 -1.25
CA VAL A 261 7.85 -3.41 0.16
C VAL A 261 8.46 -4.78 0.43
N THR A 262 8.12 -5.80 -0.37
CA THR A 262 8.61 -7.16 -0.11
C THR A 262 10.11 -7.31 -0.34
N THR A 263 10.70 -6.57 -1.28
CA THR A 263 12.17 -6.51 -1.46
C THR A 263 12.84 -5.83 -0.28
N THR A 264 12.32 -4.68 0.17
CA THR A 264 12.84 -3.95 1.33
C THR A 264 12.79 -4.80 2.60
N LEU A 265 11.65 -5.43 2.88
CA LEU A 265 11.46 -6.26 4.05
C LEU A 265 12.35 -7.49 4.02
N ARG A 266 12.53 -8.12 2.86
CA ARG A 266 13.45 -9.26 2.69
C ARG A 266 14.86 -8.87 3.13
N GLU A 267 15.37 -7.73 2.68
CA GLU A 267 16.71 -7.26 3.07
C GLU A 267 16.81 -7.01 4.57
N LEU A 268 15.80 -6.38 5.18
CA LEU A 268 15.77 -6.11 6.62
C LEU A 268 15.63 -7.39 7.46
N ILE A 269 14.89 -8.38 6.98
CA ILE A 269 14.75 -9.70 7.63
C ILE A 269 16.09 -10.45 7.59
N ILE A 270 16.77 -10.44 6.44
CA ILE A 270 18.10 -11.06 6.31
C ILE A 270 19.11 -10.37 7.24
N GLU A 271 19.12 -9.04 7.26
CA GLU A 271 19.98 -8.24 8.15
C GLU A 271 19.69 -8.55 9.62
N ASN A 272 18.43 -8.53 10.03
CA ASN A 272 18.02 -8.79 11.40
C ASN A 272 18.47 -10.19 11.86
N ARG A 273 18.23 -11.23 11.05
CA ARG A 273 18.69 -12.59 11.35
C ARG A 273 20.21 -12.72 11.41
N ALA A 274 20.92 -12.08 10.47
CA ALA A 274 22.37 -12.08 10.46
C ALA A 274 22.97 -11.42 11.72
N SER A 275 22.23 -10.49 12.32
CA SER A 275 22.58 -9.89 13.63
C SER A 275 22.12 -10.70 14.85
N GLY A 276 21.50 -11.87 14.66
CA GLY A 276 20.97 -12.72 15.73
C GLY A 276 19.59 -12.31 16.26
N GLY A 277 18.90 -11.39 15.58
CA GLY A 277 17.58 -10.91 15.94
C GLY A 277 16.46 -11.89 15.58
N ASN A 278 15.26 -11.62 16.11
CA ASN A 278 14.03 -12.31 15.77
C ASN A 278 13.14 -11.36 14.97
N PRO A 279 12.98 -11.55 13.64
CA PRO A 279 12.24 -10.61 12.81
C PRO A 279 10.78 -10.41 13.25
N ARG A 280 10.13 -11.43 13.83
CA ARG A 280 8.74 -11.31 14.29
C ARG A 280 8.62 -10.33 15.46
N GLU A 281 9.56 -10.39 16.39
CA GLU A 281 9.62 -9.58 17.61
C GLU A 281 10.20 -8.19 17.33
N ASP A 282 11.25 -8.11 16.51
CA ASP A 282 11.98 -6.86 16.26
C ASP A 282 11.27 -5.93 15.28
N LEU A 283 10.65 -6.50 14.22
CA LEU A 283 9.99 -5.71 13.18
C LEU A 283 8.52 -5.40 13.54
N ARG A 284 7.89 -6.20 14.40
CA ARG A 284 6.50 -6.02 14.90
C ARG A 284 5.46 -5.82 13.78
N ILE A 285 5.69 -6.43 12.62
CA ILE A 285 4.75 -6.34 11.50
C ILE A 285 3.64 -7.36 11.72
N GLU A 286 2.45 -6.86 12.07
CA GLU A 286 1.29 -7.70 12.33
C GLU A 286 0.64 -8.13 11.03
N ASN A 287 0.35 -7.18 10.13
CA ASN A 287 -0.26 -7.46 8.84
C ASN A 287 0.63 -6.93 7.71
N LEU A 288 1.03 -7.82 6.80
CA LEU A 288 1.52 -7.47 5.47
C LEU A 288 0.42 -7.74 4.45
N ILE A 289 -0.14 -6.67 3.89
CA ILE A 289 -1.25 -6.73 2.94
C ILE A 289 -0.73 -6.37 1.55
N LEU A 290 -0.79 -7.32 0.63
CA LEU A 290 -0.40 -7.14 -0.77
C LEU A 290 -1.67 -7.08 -1.62
N ALA A 291 -2.05 -5.87 -2.02
CA ALA A 291 -3.23 -5.61 -2.83
C ALA A 291 -2.88 -5.54 -4.32
N ALA A 292 -3.58 -6.31 -5.15
CA ALA A 292 -3.36 -6.35 -6.60
C ALA A 292 -1.87 -6.46 -6.98
N PRO A 293 -1.11 -7.40 -6.39
CA PRO A 293 0.35 -7.39 -6.46
C PRO A 293 0.87 -7.55 -7.90
N ASP A 294 1.71 -6.63 -8.36
CA ASP A 294 2.52 -6.80 -9.57
C ASP A 294 3.84 -7.49 -9.23
N LEU A 295 3.72 -8.78 -8.91
CA LEU A 295 4.81 -9.66 -8.47
C LEU A 295 4.77 -10.99 -9.20
N ASP A 296 5.97 -11.49 -9.53
CA ASP A 296 6.14 -12.83 -10.07
C ASP A 296 5.95 -13.89 -8.97
N PHE A 297 5.19 -14.94 -9.28
CA PHE A 297 4.91 -15.99 -8.31
C PHE A 297 6.18 -16.77 -7.91
N GLY A 298 7.10 -16.99 -8.84
CA GLY A 298 8.40 -17.61 -8.55
C GLY A 298 9.22 -16.81 -7.55
N ILE A 299 9.20 -15.48 -7.63
CA ILE A 299 9.84 -14.59 -6.65
C ILE A 299 9.18 -14.72 -5.28
N ILE A 300 7.84 -14.64 -5.20
CA ILE A 300 7.12 -14.81 -3.94
C ILE A 300 7.37 -16.19 -3.33
N LYS A 301 7.37 -17.23 -4.15
CA LYS A 301 7.68 -18.60 -3.76
C LYS A 301 9.06 -18.70 -3.12
N GLN A 302 10.09 -18.15 -3.77
CA GLN A 302 11.44 -18.12 -3.23
C GLN A 302 11.51 -17.37 -1.89
N ARG A 303 10.90 -16.17 -1.81
CA ARG A 303 10.87 -15.38 -0.57
C ARG A 303 10.22 -16.16 0.57
N LEU A 304 9.01 -16.69 0.35
CA LEU A 304 8.26 -17.41 1.39
C LEU A 304 8.95 -18.70 1.83
N MET A 305 9.46 -19.49 0.88
CA MET A 305 9.90 -20.85 1.15
C MET A 305 11.41 -20.96 1.40
N ALA A 306 12.22 -20.33 0.56
CA ALA A 306 13.68 -20.45 0.65
C ALA A 306 14.27 -19.43 1.65
N GLU A 307 13.72 -18.22 1.69
CA GLU A 307 14.23 -17.14 2.54
C GLU A 307 13.47 -17.02 3.87
N GLN A 308 12.55 -17.95 4.15
CA GLN A 308 11.72 -17.97 5.35
C GLN A 308 11.06 -16.61 5.61
N PHE A 309 10.53 -15.95 4.58
CA PHE A 309 9.96 -14.61 4.73
C PHE A 309 8.72 -14.62 5.64
N GLY A 310 7.85 -15.62 5.50
CA GLY A 310 6.58 -15.75 6.23
C GLY A 310 6.68 -15.56 7.76
N PRO A 311 7.57 -16.30 8.46
CA PRO A 311 7.72 -16.21 9.91
C PRO A 311 8.01 -14.82 10.50
N ALA A 312 8.44 -13.83 9.70
CA ALA A 312 8.68 -12.47 10.18
C ALA A 312 7.38 -11.67 10.48
N PHE A 313 6.22 -12.20 10.10
CA PHE A 313 4.95 -11.49 10.11
C PHE A 313 3.91 -12.18 11.00
N GLY A 314 2.96 -11.43 11.54
CA GLY A 314 1.75 -12.00 12.12
C GLY A 314 0.92 -12.70 11.04
N GLN A 315 0.55 -11.96 9.99
CA GLN A 315 -0.24 -12.43 8.86
C GLN A 315 0.23 -11.76 7.56
N ILE A 316 0.29 -12.56 6.48
CA ILE A 316 0.46 -12.07 5.11
C ILE A 316 -0.86 -12.32 4.36
N THR A 317 -1.50 -11.26 3.90
CA THR A 317 -2.74 -11.34 3.12
C THR A 317 -2.50 -10.81 1.72
N ILE A 318 -2.80 -11.62 0.70
CA ILE A 318 -2.62 -11.26 -0.71
C ILE A 318 -4.00 -11.22 -1.36
N TYR A 319 -4.46 -10.03 -1.75
CA TYR A 319 -5.68 -9.88 -2.53
C TYR A 319 -5.36 -9.96 -4.02
N THR A 320 -6.13 -10.77 -4.75
CA THR A 320 -5.96 -10.94 -6.19
C THR A 320 -7.32 -11.09 -6.87
N SER A 321 -7.49 -10.44 -8.02
CA SER A 321 -8.61 -10.65 -8.93
C SER A 321 -8.12 -11.36 -10.19
N GLN A 322 -8.97 -12.17 -10.83
CA GLN A 322 -8.64 -12.81 -12.12
C GLN A 322 -8.69 -11.82 -13.30
N GLU A 323 -9.41 -10.71 -13.15
CA GLU A 323 -9.60 -9.71 -14.20
C GLU A 323 -8.57 -8.58 -14.12
N ASP A 324 -8.01 -8.37 -12.93
CA ASP A 324 -6.92 -7.42 -12.72
C ASP A 324 -5.59 -8.10 -13.07
N SER A 325 -5.06 -7.72 -14.23
CA SER A 325 -4.01 -8.44 -14.94
C SER A 325 -2.62 -8.19 -14.35
N ALA A 326 -2.34 -8.73 -13.16
CA ALA A 326 -0.98 -9.05 -12.76
C ALA A 326 -0.64 -10.44 -13.30
N LEU A 327 0.18 -10.52 -14.35
CA LEU A 327 0.39 -11.76 -15.12
C LEU A 327 0.94 -12.94 -14.29
N GLY A 328 1.61 -12.71 -13.16
CA GLY A 328 2.24 -13.77 -12.37
C GLY A 328 1.31 -14.48 -11.37
N ILE A 329 1.00 -13.81 -10.26
CA ILE A 329 0.27 -14.43 -9.12
C ILE A 329 -1.17 -14.81 -9.49
N SER A 330 -1.86 -14.03 -10.33
CA SER A 330 -3.24 -14.31 -10.73
C SER A 330 -3.36 -15.59 -11.59
N GLN A 331 -2.41 -15.82 -12.51
CA GLN A 331 -2.33 -17.01 -13.33
C GLN A 331 -2.05 -18.24 -12.48
N TRP A 332 -1.09 -18.15 -11.55
CA TRP A 332 -0.82 -19.25 -10.61
C TRP A 332 -2.05 -19.58 -9.76
N LEU A 333 -2.71 -18.58 -9.16
CA LEU A 333 -3.92 -18.80 -8.37
C LEU A 333 -5.02 -19.48 -9.21
N THR A 334 -5.20 -19.04 -10.45
CA THR A 334 -6.18 -19.63 -11.37
C THR A 334 -5.84 -21.08 -11.68
N ASN A 335 -4.57 -21.38 -11.95
CA ASN A 335 -4.10 -22.74 -12.18
C ASN A 335 -4.28 -23.60 -10.92
N SER A 336 -3.77 -23.16 -9.76
CA SER A 336 -3.91 -23.79 -8.43
C SER A 336 -5.34 -24.20 -8.11
N LEU A 337 -6.30 -23.29 -8.24
CA LEU A 337 -7.72 -23.58 -7.98
C LEU A 337 -8.37 -24.48 -9.06
N SER A 338 -7.79 -24.53 -10.26
CA SER A 338 -8.25 -25.41 -11.34
C SER A 338 -7.75 -26.85 -11.20
N PHE A 339 -6.72 -27.12 -10.37
CA PHE A 339 -6.17 -28.47 -10.15
C PHE A 339 -7.16 -29.45 -9.49
N GLY A 340 -8.32 -29.00 -8.99
CA GLY A 340 -9.44 -29.89 -8.64
C GLY A 340 -9.97 -30.71 -9.83
N ARG A 341 -9.58 -30.38 -11.08
CA ARG A 341 -9.86 -31.16 -12.29
C ARG A 341 -8.67 -31.10 -13.28
N LEU A 342 -7.74 -32.04 -13.13
CA LEU A 342 -6.76 -32.57 -14.13
C LEU A 342 -5.38 -31.88 -14.30
N ASN A 343 -4.39 -32.80 -14.34
CA ASN A 343 -2.99 -32.78 -14.81
C ASN A 343 -1.89 -31.95 -14.09
N THR A 344 -1.22 -32.69 -13.21
CA THR A 344 -0.01 -32.55 -12.38
C THR A 344 1.29 -32.10 -13.06
N LYS A 345 1.30 -31.14 -13.99
CA LYS A 345 2.59 -30.70 -14.59
C LYS A 345 3.22 -29.43 -14.02
N ASP A 346 2.50 -28.60 -13.27
CA ASP A 346 3.02 -27.26 -12.93
C ASP A 346 3.21 -26.95 -11.43
N VAL A 347 2.91 -27.88 -10.51
CA VAL A 347 3.22 -27.71 -9.08
C VAL A 347 3.67 -29.05 -8.49
N ASN A 348 4.89 -29.09 -7.94
CA ASN A 348 5.40 -30.26 -7.24
C ASN A 348 4.67 -30.40 -5.89
N ILE A 349 4.32 -31.61 -5.45
CA ILE A 349 3.63 -31.88 -4.17
C ILE A 349 4.37 -31.23 -2.99
N ASN A 350 5.71 -31.26 -3.01
CA ASN A 350 6.55 -30.60 -2.01
C ASN A 350 6.28 -29.09 -1.90
N GLU A 351 5.91 -28.43 -3.00
CA GLU A 351 5.66 -27.00 -2.99
C GLU A 351 4.32 -26.66 -2.33
N GLN A 352 3.31 -27.52 -2.50
CA GLN A 352 2.01 -27.36 -1.84
C GLN A 352 2.11 -27.57 -0.33
N ASP A 353 2.88 -28.58 0.09
CA ASP A 353 3.08 -28.89 1.51
C ASP A 353 3.81 -27.77 2.25
N ILE A 354 4.89 -27.23 1.66
CA ILE A 354 5.62 -26.12 2.25
C ILE A 354 4.74 -24.85 2.29
N PHE A 355 4.00 -24.55 1.21
CA PHE A 355 3.12 -23.38 1.20
C PHE A 355 2.07 -23.47 2.30
N THR A 356 1.43 -24.64 2.45
CA THR A 356 0.48 -24.93 3.53
C THR A 356 1.13 -24.83 4.91
N SER A 357 2.40 -25.24 5.04
CA SER A 357 3.15 -25.24 6.31
C SER A 357 3.55 -23.85 6.80
N VAL A 358 3.63 -22.83 5.92
CA VAL A 358 3.95 -21.45 6.34
C VAL A 358 2.84 -20.87 7.24
N GLY A 359 1.58 -21.34 7.10
CA GLY A 359 0.47 -21.15 8.06
C GLY A 359 -0.08 -19.73 8.23
N ASN A 360 0.71 -18.68 7.97
CA ASN A 360 0.34 -17.28 8.14
C ASN A 360 0.15 -16.52 6.81
N VAL A 361 0.20 -17.22 5.68
CA VAL A 361 -0.03 -16.65 4.34
C VAL A 361 -1.45 -16.99 3.90
N SER A 362 -2.18 -16.01 3.41
CA SER A 362 -3.54 -16.19 2.88
C SER A 362 -3.72 -15.47 1.57
N LEU A 363 -4.15 -16.19 0.54
CA LEU A 363 -4.49 -15.63 -0.76
C LEU A 363 -5.99 -15.55 -0.89
N ILE A 364 -6.47 -14.33 -1.13
CA ILE A 364 -7.88 -14.02 -1.19
C ILE A 364 -8.22 -13.74 -2.65
N LYS A 365 -8.97 -14.67 -3.23
CA LYS A 365 -9.60 -14.50 -4.52
C LYS A 365 -10.78 -13.56 -4.37
N VAL A 366 -10.70 -12.41 -5.02
CA VAL A 366 -11.77 -11.42 -5.09
C VAL A 366 -12.74 -11.84 -6.21
N PRO A 367 -14.06 -11.79 -5.97
CA PRO A 367 -15.07 -12.24 -6.93
C PRO A 367 -15.23 -11.21 -8.04
N LYS A 368 -15.68 -11.64 -9.22
CA LYS A 368 -16.13 -10.75 -10.30
C LYS A 368 -17.36 -9.95 -9.83
N SER A 369 -17.23 -8.67 -9.54
CA SER A 369 -18.40 -7.79 -9.51
C SER A 369 -18.96 -7.63 -10.93
N GLY A 370 -20.27 -7.43 -11.09
CA GLY A 370 -20.90 -7.27 -12.42
C GLY A 370 -20.40 -6.06 -13.24
N SER A 371 -19.58 -5.20 -12.64
CA SER A 371 -18.75 -4.17 -13.29
C SER A 371 -17.28 -4.61 -13.29
N LEU A 372 -16.52 -4.27 -14.36
CA LEU A 372 -15.08 -4.45 -14.41
C LEU A 372 -14.43 -4.03 -13.08
N ILE A 373 -13.68 -4.94 -12.45
CA ILE A 373 -12.90 -4.66 -11.26
C ILE A 373 -11.69 -3.84 -11.68
N GLY A 374 -11.64 -2.58 -11.22
CA GLY A 374 -10.46 -1.73 -11.43
C GLY A 374 -9.28 -2.15 -10.57
N HIS A 375 -8.07 -1.73 -10.95
CA HIS A 375 -6.82 -2.05 -10.24
C HIS A 375 -6.78 -1.57 -8.77
N ASP A 376 -7.69 -0.66 -8.41
CA ASP A 376 -7.84 -0.07 -7.08
C ASP A 376 -8.92 -0.78 -6.22
N TYR A 377 -9.32 -2.01 -6.58
CA TYR A 377 -10.43 -2.72 -5.93
C TYR A 377 -10.26 -2.94 -4.43
N PHE A 378 -9.03 -2.98 -3.93
CA PHE A 378 -8.76 -3.22 -2.51
C PHE A 378 -9.39 -2.17 -1.59
N HIS A 379 -9.61 -0.96 -2.11
CA HIS A 379 -10.37 0.09 -1.42
C HIS A 379 -11.63 0.51 -2.17
N SER A 380 -11.73 0.32 -3.49
CA SER A 380 -12.93 0.71 -4.24
C SER A 380 -14.06 -0.34 -4.22
N ASP A 381 -13.76 -1.59 -3.86
CA ASP A 381 -14.78 -2.63 -3.66
C ASP A 381 -15.22 -2.69 -2.18
N PRO A 382 -16.53 -2.49 -1.87
CA PRO A 382 -17.06 -2.56 -0.50
C PRO A 382 -16.85 -3.87 0.23
N ALA A 383 -16.79 -4.99 -0.49
CA ALA A 383 -16.61 -6.32 0.07
C ALA A 383 -15.14 -6.53 0.45
N VAL A 384 -14.21 -6.18 -0.44
CA VAL A 384 -12.76 -6.28 -0.18
C VAL A 384 -12.32 -5.33 0.92
N SER A 385 -12.74 -4.07 0.86
CA SER A 385 -12.43 -3.09 1.90
C SER A 385 -12.96 -3.50 3.27
N SER A 386 -14.14 -4.14 3.34
CA SER A 386 -14.67 -4.68 4.60
C SER A 386 -13.78 -5.75 5.21
N ASP A 387 -13.24 -6.65 4.38
CA ASP A 387 -12.31 -7.68 4.84
C ASP A 387 -10.99 -7.08 5.31
N LEU A 388 -10.44 -6.13 4.55
CA LEU A 388 -9.22 -5.38 4.90
C LEU A 388 -9.37 -4.64 6.23
N ILE A 389 -10.50 -3.97 6.45
CA ILE A 389 -10.78 -3.24 7.70
C ILE A 389 -10.86 -4.20 8.89
N ASN A 390 -11.56 -5.33 8.76
CA ASN A 390 -11.63 -6.34 9.82
C ASN A 390 -10.27 -7.00 10.08
N LEU A 391 -9.45 -7.21 9.05
CA LEU A 391 -8.08 -7.70 9.20
C LEU A 391 -7.25 -6.76 10.07
N ILE A 392 -7.29 -5.44 9.81
CA ILE A 392 -6.49 -4.47 10.55
C ILE A 392 -7.05 -4.24 11.96
N LEU A 393 -8.35 -3.94 12.09
CA LEU A 393 -8.96 -3.59 13.39
C LEU A 393 -9.01 -4.76 14.37
N HIS A 394 -9.08 -5.99 13.89
CA HIS A 394 -9.29 -7.16 14.73
C HIS A 394 -8.18 -8.20 14.64
N LYS A 395 -7.16 -7.98 13.79
CA LYS A 395 -6.10 -8.96 13.52
C LYS A 395 -6.67 -10.33 13.16
N ALA A 396 -7.86 -10.33 12.56
CA ALA A 396 -8.66 -11.53 12.42
C ALA A 396 -8.09 -12.43 11.33
N SER A 397 -7.99 -13.73 11.62
CA SER A 397 -7.65 -14.72 10.62
C SER A 397 -8.79 -14.95 9.63
N PRO A 398 -8.50 -15.31 8.38
CA PRO A 398 -9.53 -15.72 7.43
C PRO A 398 -10.29 -16.96 7.92
N GLY A 399 -11.59 -17.02 7.64
CA GLY A 399 -12.50 -18.06 8.13
C GLY A 399 -13.01 -17.83 9.55
N SER A 400 -12.52 -16.81 10.26
CA SER A 400 -13.06 -16.43 11.58
C SER A 400 -14.43 -15.77 11.47
N LYS A 401 -15.14 -15.63 12.61
CA LYS A 401 -16.43 -14.92 12.67
C LYS A 401 -16.34 -13.46 12.15
N LYS A 402 -15.19 -12.81 12.34
CA LYS A 402 -14.94 -11.43 11.89
C LYS A 402 -14.55 -11.35 10.42
N ARG A 403 -13.95 -12.40 9.87
CA ARG A 403 -13.58 -12.52 8.46
C ARG A 403 -14.07 -13.85 7.88
N PRO A 404 -15.39 -14.01 7.65
CA PRO A 404 -16.00 -15.28 7.24
C PRO A 404 -15.75 -15.58 5.75
N LEU A 405 -14.48 -15.57 5.35
CA LEU A 405 -14.02 -15.95 4.02
C LEU A 405 -14.22 -17.46 3.84
N GLN A 406 -14.64 -17.85 2.64
CA GLN A 406 -14.85 -19.26 2.32
C GLN A 406 -13.51 -19.91 2.03
N LYS A 407 -13.21 -21.01 2.73
CA LYS A 407 -12.01 -21.79 2.44
C LYS A 407 -12.16 -22.45 1.08
N LEU A 408 -11.17 -22.26 0.22
CA LEU A 408 -11.03 -23.04 -1.01
C LEU A 408 -10.15 -24.25 -0.68
N GLU A 409 -8.86 -24.19 -1.01
CA GLU A 409 -7.87 -25.23 -0.71
C GLU A 409 -6.64 -24.60 -0.05
N ASN A 410 -5.86 -25.37 0.73
CA ASN A 410 -4.57 -24.94 1.31
C ASN A 410 -4.63 -23.54 1.97
N ASN A 411 -3.98 -22.52 1.41
CA ASN A 411 -3.98 -21.14 1.92
C ASN A 411 -4.87 -20.20 1.10
N PHE A 412 -5.72 -20.75 0.25
CA PHE A 412 -6.60 -20.01 -0.64
C PHE A 412 -7.99 -19.86 -0.04
N TRP A 413 -8.53 -18.66 -0.23
CA TRP A 413 -9.82 -18.25 0.27
C TRP A 413 -10.56 -17.49 -0.82
N SER A 414 -11.88 -17.60 -0.86
CA SER A 414 -12.72 -16.74 -1.68
C SER A 414 -13.43 -15.71 -0.81
N LEU A 415 -13.49 -14.50 -1.35
CA LEU A 415 -14.36 -13.43 -0.90
C LEU A 415 -15.59 -13.40 -1.81
N ASP A 416 -16.78 -13.28 -1.23
CA ASP A 416 -18.05 -13.20 -1.96
C ASP A 416 -18.43 -11.74 -2.21
N SER A 417 -19.12 -11.42 -3.31
CA SER A 417 -19.55 -10.05 -3.59
C SER A 417 -20.55 -9.54 -2.54
N ASN A 418 -21.27 -10.46 -1.90
CA ASN A 418 -22.17 -10.17 -0.78
C ASN A 418 -21.48 -10.27 0.59
N TYR A 419 -20.14 -10.26 0.65
CA TYR A 419 -19.39 -10.38 1.91
C TYR A 419 -19.87 -9.35 2.94
N LEU A 420 -20.30 -9.85 4.11
CA LEU A 420 -20.88 -9.10 5.23
C LEU A 420 -22.14 -8.27 4.91
N ILE A 421 -22.77 -8.50 3.77
CA ILE A 421 -24.13 -8.03 3.50
C ILE A 421 -25.08 -9.08 4.09
N LYS A 422 -25.95 -8.69 5.02
CA LYS A 422 -27.04 -9.57 5.44
C LYS A 422 -28.04 -9.65 4.29
N ASN A 423 -28.33 -10.86 3.81
CA ASN A 423 -29.51 -11.08 2.97
C ASN A 423 -30.73 -10.82 3.87
N GLU A 424 -31.54 -9.82 3.52
CA GLU A 424 -32.85 -9.60 4.13
C GLU A 424 -33.82 -10.74 3.79
#